data_AF-A0A7S2ZFI6-F1
#
_entry.id   AF-A0A7S2ZFI6-F1
#
_cell.length_a   1.000
_cell.length_b   1.000
_cell.length_c   1.000
_cell.angle_alpha   90.00
_cell.angle_beta   90.00
_cell.angle_gamma   90.00
#
_symmetry.space_group_name_H-M   'P 1'
#
loop_
_entity.id
_entity.type
_entity.pdbx_description
1 polymer ?
#
loop_
_entity_poly.entity_id
_entity_poly.type
_entity_poly.pdbx_seq_one_letter_code
_entity_poly.pdbx_strand_id
1 'polypeptide(L)'
;MGKNSGDETRPLLRKGGDTRSSSGYDTSDGTLSAAKRPPAKESALKKLLLPLYSILLLISATGNSICFKKMTNAMPNYPFFLMQVSTVVYIPTFAVVVEIMRRTTGLNEETLNFPQHKFALMALFDVVSGVMTLFGGVYTKGTTQMLLLQGAIPITMISSVLLLRSKYDWMQCIGALVIMSGVFVVLSPKFFSTSSVSAGTDLLIFNVIFFLANIPQSLSSVYKEVAFKDTENLDIYYTQLWIAVYQLLMGFVVLPINALPLLGPVSLPLGELGAALKGGLNCFLGVDSLVTNCYTTTPIPGLKPCDSCAGASYFVLQYMFFNFHYNLFAILLIKEGSAALLIIIMTLRLPLGNFAFYMPFIMGEDAQPFNPHDVSGLLVSSFLPITRFTQQLTIEANFFPNKNRSGYTARAGYLQNTEVS
;
A
#
# COMPACT_ATOMS: atom_id res chain seq x y z
N MET A 1 -32.03 22.31 70.66
CA MET A 1 -32.51 23.49 69.92
C MET A 1 -32.36 23.18 68.43
N GLY A 2 -33.22 22.36 67.81
CA GLY A 2 -34.56 22.64 67.24
C GLY A 2 -34.44 22.42 65.72
N LYS A 3 -34.82 21.27 65.10
CA LYS A 3 -36.16 20.83 64.63
C LYS A 3 -36.93 21.96 63.91
N ASN A 4 -37.60 21.83 62.76
CA ASN A 4 -38.07 20.69 61.95
C ASN A 4 -38.68 21.20 60.61
N SER A 5 -38.86 20.27 59.64
CA SER A 5 -39.97 20.06 58.66
C SER A 5 -40.58 21.23 57.86
N GLY A 6 -40.74 21.14 56.53
CA GLY A 6 -41.84 20.44 55.80
C GLY A 6 -42.87 21.49 55.34
N ASP A 7 -43.72 21.41 54.32
CA ASP A 7 -44.11 20.48 53.26
C ASP A 7 -45.06 21.30 52.32
N GLU A 8 -45.33 20.77 51.12
CA GLU A 8 -46.60 20.86 50.35
C GLU A 8 -47.11 22.11 49.60
N THR A 9 -47.55 21.80 48.36
CA THR A 9 -48.72 22.31 47.58
C THR A 9 -48.68 23.59 46.70
N ARG A 10 -48.93 23.37 45.40
CA ARG A 10 -49.47 24.30 44.35
C ARG A 10 -50.93 24.73 44.72
N PRO A 11 -51.73 25.57 43.97
CA PRO A 11 -51.57 26.07 42.59
C PRO A 11 -52.18 27.48 42.23
N LEU A 12 -52.12 27.83 40.93
CA LEU A 12 -53.00 28.73 40.13
C LEU A 12 -52.94 30.27 40.29
N LEU A 13 -52.75 30.96 39.13
CA LEU A 13 -53.50 32.13 38.59
C LEU A 13 -52.68 32.73 37.41
N ARG A 14 -52.95 32.42 36.14
CA ARG A 14 -53.98 32.94 35.21
C ARG A 14 -53.84 34.43 34.85
N LYS A 15 -53.44 34.70 33.59
CA LYS A 15 -53.85 35.75 32.59
C LYS A 15 -52.63 36.03 31.70
N GLY A 16 -52.61 35.89 30.38
CA GLY A 16 -53.67 36.09 29.38
C GLY A 16 -53.48 37.48 28.76
N GLY A 17 -53.08 37.57 27.48
CA GLY A 17 -53.04 38.84 26.74
C GLY A 17 -52.15 38.82 25.50
N ASP A 18 -52.77 38.52 24.34
CA ASP A 18 -52.26 38.75 22.99
C ASP A 18 -51.96 40.22 22.70
N THR A 19 -51.00 40.52 21.81
CA THR A 19 -51.21 41.47 20.69
C THR A 19 -50.05 41.49 19.68
N ARG A 20 -50.42 41.41 18.40
CA ARG A 20 -49.63 41.70 17.19
C ARG A 20 -49.24 43.19 17.12
N SER A 21 -48.08 43.54 16.54
CA SER A 21 -47.99 44.29 15.26
C SER A 21 -46.57 44.82 14.96
N SER A 22 -46.10 44.48 13.74
CA SER A 22 -45.28 45.23 12.78
C SER A 22 -44.50 46.49 13.18
N SER A 23 -43.20 46.54 12.83
CA SER A 23 -42.58 47.69 12.14
C SER A 23 -41.24 47.30 11.51
N GLY A 24 -41.06 47.61 10.23
CA GLY A 24 -39.83 47.39 9.48
C GLY A 24 -38.84 48.56 9.59
N TYR A 25 -37.57 48.27 9.32
CA TYR A 25 -36.56 49.22 8.86
C TYR A 25 -35.61 48.50 7.91
N ASP A 26 -35.63 48.92 6.65
CA ASP A 26 -34.60 48.62 5.65
C ASP A 26 -33.31 49.37 5.99
N THR A 27 -32.17 48.69 5.86
CA THR A 27 -30.89 49.33 5.51
C THR A 27 -30.04 48.31 4.77
N SER A 28 -29.95 48.53 3.47
CA SER A 28 -29.02 47.91 2.53
C SER A 28 -27.61 48.48 2.72
N ASP A 29 -26.60 47.62 2.91
CA ASP A 29 -25.34 47.62 2.15
C ASP A 29 -24.33 46.59 2.69
N GLY A 30 -23.66 45.87 1.79
CA GLY A 30 -22.42 45.14 2.12
C GLY A 30 -22.40 43.63 1.87
N THR A 31 -22.66 43.22 0.62
CA THR A 31 -22.35 41.87 0.10
C THR A 31 -20.86 41.52 0.24
N LEU A 32 -20.51 40.54 1.08
CA LEU A 32 -19.46 39.58 0.75
C LEU A 32 -20.08 38.18 0.76
N SER A 33 -20.62 37.84 -0.41
CA SER A 33 -21.22 36.55 -0.74
C SER A 33 -20.22 35.42 -0.45
N ALA A 34 -20.43 34.69 0.64
CA ALA A 34 -19.97 33.32 0.76
C ALA A 34 -20.68 32.53 -0.35
N ALA A 35 -20.01 32.38 -1.49
CA ALA A 35 -20.52 31.66 -2.65
C ALA A 35 -20.84 30.21 -2.27
N LYS A 36 -22.10 29.97 -1.89
CA LYS A 36 -22.72 28.66 -1.71
C LYS A 36 -22.65 27.93 -3.05
N ARG A 37 -21.61 27.11 -3.27
CA ARG A 37 -21.49 26.28 -4.46
C ARG A 37 -22.74 25.39 -4.56
N PRO A 38 -23.39 25.28 -5.74
CA PRO A 38 -24.61 24.51 -5.86
C PRO A 38 -24.33 22.99 -5.72
N PRO A 39 -25.16 22.24 -4.99
CA PRO A 39 -24.94 20.82 -4.67
C PRO A 39 -24.91 19.89 -5.91
N ALA A 40 -25.46 20.33 -7.04
CA ALA A 40 -25.44 19.57 -8.29
C ALA A 40 -24.04 19.47 -8.93
N LYS A 41 -23.19 20.49 -8.77
CA LYS A 41 -21.86 20.55 -9.40
C LYS A 41 -20.86 19.63 -8.67
N GLU A 42 -21.03 19.43 -7.37
CA GLU A 42 -20.22 18.52 -6.56
C GLU A 42 -20.53 17.04 -6.87
N SER A 43 -21.81 16.70 -7.12
CA SER A 43 -22.21 15.34 -7.50
C SER A 43 -21.71 14.96 -8.91
N ALA A 44 -21.77 15.89 -9.87
CA ALA A 44 -21.27 15.64 -11.23
C ALA A 44 -19.72 15.55 -11.27
N LEU A 45 -19.03 16.37 -10.49
CA LEU A 45 -17.57 16.34 -10.39
C LEU A 45 -17.08 15.02 -9.78
N LYS A 46 -17.72 14.54 -8.71
CA LYS A 46 -17.40 13.24 -8.09
C LYS A 46 -17.64 12.06 -9.04
N LYS A 47 -18.71 12.11 -9.85
CA LYS A 47 -19.00 11.10 -10.88
C LYS A 47 -17.92 11.02 -11.98
N LEU A 48 -17.21 12.12 -12.26
CA LEU A 48 -16.11 12.17 -13.23
C LEU A 48 -14.73 11.89 -12.57
N LEU A 49 -14.52 12.32 -11.32
CA LEU A 49 -13.26 12.14 -10.60
C LEU A 49 -12.96 10.68 -10.29
N LEU A 50 -13.99 9.90 -9.93
CA LEU A 50 -13.82 8.50 -9.54
C LEU A 50 -13.25 7.61 -10.66
N PRO A 51 -13.78 7.61 -11.90
CA PRO A 51 -13.17 6.86 -13.00
C PRO A 51 -11.78 7.38 -13.35
N LEU A 52 -11.54 8.70 -13.25
CA LEU A 52 -10.22 9.28 -13.47
C LEU A 52 -9.19 8.76 -12.46
N TYR A 53 -9.50 8.78 -11.16
CA TYR A 53 -8.63 8.23 -10.12
C TYR A 53 -8.38 6.73 -10.30
N SER A 54 -9.38 5.99 -10.77
CA SER A 54 -9.26 4.56 -11.06
C SER A 54 -8.25 4.30 -12.18
N ILE A 55 -8.33 5.07 -13.27
CA ILE A 55 -7.39 4.98 -14.40
C ILE A 55 -5.98 5.41 -13.97
N LEU A 56 -5.86 6.52 -13.26
CA LEU A 56 -4.58 7.03 -12.76
C LEU A 56 -3.92 6.05 -11.79
N LEU A 57 -4.70 5.42 -10.92
CA LEU A 57 -4.21 4.37 -10.03
C LEU A 57 -3.72 3.16 -10.81
N LEU A 58 -4.47 2.70 -11.81
CA LEU A 58 -4.07 1.56 -12.63
C LEU A 58 -2.76 1.81 -13.38
N ILE A 59 -2.65 2.98 -14.01
CA ILE A 59 -1.42 3.42 -14.69
C ILE A 59 -0.27 3.50 -13.69
N SER A 60 -0.49 4.14 -12.53
CA SER A 60 0.56 4.33 -11.55
C SER A 60 1.00 3.01 -10.90
N ALA A 61 0.06 2.09 -10.64
CA ALA A 61 0.35 0.78 -10.09
C ALA A 61 1.16 -0.09 -11.05
N THR A 62 0.79 -0.05 -12.34
CA THR A 62 1.48 -0.78 -13.41
C THR A 62 2.85 -0.17 -13.68
N GLY A 63 2.93 1.16 -13.76
CA GLY A 63 4.18 1.91 -13.90
C GLY A 63 5.14 1.66 -12.74
N ASN A 64 4.64 1.66 -11.49
CA ASN A 64 5.44 1.37 -10.30
C ASN A 64 6.11 -0.01 -10.37
N SER A 65 5.36 -1.04 -10.79
CA SER A 65 5.87 -2.40 -11.00
C SER A 65 6.99 -2.46 -12.05
N ILE A 66 6.77 -1.83 -13.21
CA ILE A 66 7.71 -1.82 -14.33
C ILE A 66 8.98 -1.06 -13.94
N CYS A 67 8.81 0.13 -13.38
CA CYS A 67 9.93 0.99 -12.99
C CYS A 67 10.73 0.38 -11.86
N PHE A 68 10.10 -0.38 -10.95
CA PHE A 68 10.81 -1.15 -9.93
C PHE A 68 11.77 -2.16 -10.57
N LYS A 69 11.31 -2.90 -11.59
CA LYS A 69 12.17 -3.85 -12.29
C LYS A 69 13.27 -3.14 -13.07
N LYS A 70 12.95 -2.07 -13.81
CA LYS A 70 13.98 -1.28 -14.53
C LYS A 70 15.03 -0.69 -13.59
N MET A 71 14.61 -0.17 -12.43
CA MET A 71 15.52 0.35 -11.41
C MET A 71 16.46 -0.74 -10.88
N THR A 72 15.94 -1.93 -10.59
CA THR A 72 16.75 -3.06 -10.09
C THR A 72 17.64 -3.68 -11.17
N ASN A 73 17.26 -3.61 -12.44
CA ASN A 73 18.08 -4.02 -13.58
C ASN A 73 19.20 -3.00 -13.89
N ALA A 74 18.93 -1.71 -13.74
CA ALA A 74 19.92 -0.64 -13.96
C ALA A 74 21.00 -0.59 -12.86
N MET A 75 20.64 -0.95 -11.62
CA MET A 75 21.55 -0.92 -10.46
C MET A 75 21.54 -2.23 -9.67
N PRO A 76 21.89 -3.37 -10.28
CA PRO A 76 21.77 -4.69 -9.66
C PRO A 76 22.75 -4.89 -8.48
N ASN A 77 23.88 -4.19 -8.51
CA ASN A 77 24.95 -4.27 -7.50
C ASN A 77 24.68 -3.40 -6.26
N TYR A 78 23.72 -2.48 -6.33
CA TYR A 78 23.52 -1.44 -5.32
C TYR A 78 22.10 -1.45 -4.70
N PRO A 79 21.49 -2.60 -4.35
CA PRO A 79 20.15 -2.63 -3.76
C PRO A 79 20.11 -1.87 -2.43
N PHE A 80 21.14 -1.97 -1.59
CA PHE A 80 21.16 -1.22 -0.33
C PHE A 80 21.09 0.31 -0.55
N PHE A 81 21.84 0.83 -1.53
CA PHE A 81 21.75 2.24 -1.91
C PHE A 81 20.33 2.60 -2.39
N LEU A 82 19.74 1.78 -3.26
CA LEU A 82 18.38 1.98 -3.76
C LEU A 82 17.33 2.04 -2.64
N MET A 83 17.47 1.21 -1.60
CA MET A 83 16.60 1.25 -0.42
C MET A 83 16.76 2.57 0.33
N GLN A 84 18.00 3.00 0.58
CA GLN A 84 18.27 4.21 1.36
C GLN A 84 17.90 5.49 0.60
N VAL A 85 18.20 5.58 -0.70
CA VAL A 85 17.79 6.75 -1.48
C VAL A 85 16.27 6.87 -1.54
N SER A 86 15.54 5.75 -1.60
CA SER A 86 14.07 5.75 -1.55
C SER A 86 13.52 6.30 -0.24
N THR A 87 14.07 5.90 0.90
CA THR A 87 13.65 6.43 2.21
C THR A 87 14.04 7.90 2.38
N VAL A 88 15.25 8.28 1.94
CA VAL A 88 15.72 9.68 1.95
C VAL A 88 14.81 10.60 1.13
N VAL A 89 14.26 10.15 0.00
CA VAL A 89 13.33 10.94 -0.82
C VAL A 89 11.92 11.00 -0.21
N TYR A 90 11.46 9.94 0.46
CA TYR A 90 10.15 9.95 1.11
C TYR A 90 10.07 10.87 2.33
N ILE A 91 11.13 10.99 3.12
CA ILE A 91 11.15 11.86 4.31
C ILE A 91 10.77 13.31 4.00
N PRO A 92 11.46 14.06 3.09
CA PRO A 92 11.09 15.43 2.77
C PRO A 92 9.71 15.52 2.12
N THR A 93 9.33 14.51 1.32
CA THR A 93 8.01 14.45 0.69
C THR A 93 6.90 14.43 1.74
N PHE A 94 6.97 13.52 2.72
CA PHE A 94 5.99 13.47 3.81
C PHE A 94 6.14 14.64 4.79
N ALA A 95 7.35 15.14 5.03
CA ALA A 95 7.57 16.29 5.90
C ALA A 95 6.89 17.56 5.37
N VAL A 96 6.98 17.81 4.05
CA VAL A 96 6.28 18.93 3.40
C VAL A 96 4.76 18.77 3.54
N VAL A 97 4.23 17.57 3.32
CA VAL A 97 2.78 17.31 3.47
C VAL A 97 2.33 17.53 4.92
N VAL A 98 3.09 17.03 5.90
CA VAL A 98 2.81 17.21 7.33
C VAL A 98 2.89 18.67 7.74
N GLU A 99 3.87 19.43 7.24
CA GLU A 99 3.99 20.86 7.53
C GLU A 99 2.83 21.68 6.93
N ILE A 100 2.39 21.34 5.70
CA ILE A 100 1.19 21.95 5.09
C ILE A 100 -0.04 21.64 5.95
N MET A 101 -0.25 20.38 6.34
CA MET A 101 -1.37 19.95 7.18
C MET A 101 -1.34 20.62 8.57
N ARG A 102 -0.16 20.74 9.16
CA ARG A 102 0.04 21.42 10.44
C ARG A 102 -0.40 22.88 10.37
N ARG A 103 -0.20 23.56 9.24
CA ARG A 103 -0.62 24.95 9.03
C ARG A 103 -2.08 25.13 8.66
N THR A 104 -2.70 24.16 7.98
CA THR A 104 -4.08 24.28 7.48
C THR A 104 -5.13 23.74 8.43
N THR A 105 -4.93 22.52 8.94
CA THR A 105 -5.91 21.81 9.78
C THR A 105 -5.45 21.66 11.23
N GLY A 106 -4.15 21.85 11.49
CA GLY A 106 -3.53 21.47 12.76
C GLY A 106 -3.33 19.95 12.84
N LEU A 107 -2.43 19.52 13.72
CA LEU A 107 -2.22 18.11 14.03
C LEU A 107 -2.91 17.78 15.36
N ASN A 108 -3.60 16.64 15.42
CA ASN A 108 -4.25 16.19 16.64
C ASN A 108 -3.21 15.89 17.73
N GLU A 109 -3.49 16.26 18.98
CA GLU A 109 -2.60 15.97 20.11
C GLU A 109 -2.40 14.46 20.31
N GLU A 110 -3.41 13.64 20.02
CA GLU A 110 -3.32 12.18 20.05
C GLU A 110 -2.26 11.64 19.07
N THR A 111 -2.16 12.23 17.88
CA THR A 111 -1.17 11.88 16.86
C THR A 111 0.24 12.21 17.33
N LEU A 112 0.42 13.37 17.98
CA LEU A 112 1.72 13.83 18.48
C LEU A 112 2.19 12.98 19.67
N ASN A 113 1.27 12.57 20.53
CA ASN A 113 1.52 11.75 21.71
C ASN A 113 1.57 10.25 21.42
N PHE A 114 1.40 9.84 20.16
CA PHE A 114 1.46 8.42 19.80
C PHE A 114 2.84 7.84 20.09
N PRO A 115 2.93 6.67 20.75
CA PRO A 115 4.18 6.15 21.25
C PRO A 115 5.14 5.77 20.10
N GLN A 116 6.32 6.37 20.14
CA GLN A 116 7.37 6.26 19.12
C GLN A 116 7.85 4.82 18.84
N HIS A 117 7.86 3.95 19.87
CA HIS A 117 8.24 2.55 19.69
C HIS A 117 7.29 1.77 18.75
N LYS A 118 6.02 2.18 18.65
CA LYS A 118 5.07 1.56 17.71
C LYS A 118 5.40 1.93 16.27
N PHE A 119 5.81 3.18 16.01
CA PHE A 119 6.33 3.58 14.69
C PHE A 119 7.62 2.84 14.34
N ALA A 120 8.53 2.69 15.30
CA ALA A 120 9.77 1.94 15.10
C ALA A 120 9.52 0.46 14.75
N LEU A 121 8.51 -0.18 15.39
CA LEU A 121 8.14 -1.57 15.07
C LEU A 121 7.52 -1.71 13.68
N MET A 122 6.66 -0.77 13.26
CA MET A 122 6.13 -0.73 11.88
C MET A 122 7.28 -0.60 10.86
N ALA A 123 8.19 0.34 11.13
CA ALA A 123 9.34 0.58 10.28
C ALA A 123 10.28 -0.62 10.21
N LEU A 124 10.48 -1.36 11.31
CA LEU A 124 11.31 -2.56 11.31
C LEU A 124 10.78 -3.61 10.33
N PHE A 125 9.48 -3.90 10.38
CA PHE A 125 8.87 -4.84 9.45
C PHE A 125 8.96 -4.34 7.99
N ASP A 126 8.74 -3.05 7.76
CA ASP A 126 8.87 -2.44 6.43
C ASP A 126 10.30 -2.50 5.89
N VAL A 127 11.33 -2.25 6.72
CA VAL A 127 12.74 -2.39 6.32
C VAL A 127 13.04 -3.83 5.97
N VAL A 128 12.68 -4.79 6.83
CA VAL A 128 12.98 -6.21 6.58
C VAL A 128 12.30 -6.68 5.29
N SER A 129 11.03 -6.32 5.09
CA SER A 129 10.32 -6.59 3.84
C SER A 129 10.98 -5.91 2.64
N GLY A 130 11.37 -4.64 2.78
CA GLY A 130 12.02 -3.85 1.73
C GLY A 130 13.35 -4.47 1.29
N VAL A 131 14.19 -4.88 2.24
CA VAL A 131 15.45 -5.60 1.97
C VAL A 131 15.15 -6.88 1.20
N MET A 132 14.25 -7.74 1.69
CA MET A 132 13.95 -9.02 1.04
C MET A 132 13.36 -8.82 -0.37
N THR A 133 12.47 -7.85 -0.54
CA THR A 133 11.84 -7.50 -1.83
C THR A 133 12.88 -6.99 -2.82
N LEU A 134 13.79 -6.13 -2.38
CA LEU A 134 14.74 -5.50 -3.27
C LEU A 134 15.85 -6.48 -3.68
N PHE A 135 16.41 -7.21 -2.73
CA PHE A 135 17.42 -8.24 -3.00
C PHE A 135 16.84 -9.38 -3.85
N GLY A 136 15.66 -9.88 -3.49
CA GLY A 136 14.95 -10.88 -4.29
C GLY A 136 14.65 -10.36 -5.70
N GLY A 137 14.22 -9.10 -5.82
CA GLY A 137 13.76 -8.49 -7.06
C GLY A 137 14.85 -8.38 -8.14
N VAL A 138 16.13 -8.20 -7.76
CA VAL A 138 17.24 -8.13 -8.72
C VAL A 138 17.28 -9.39 -9.61
N TYR A 139 17.15 -10.57 -9.00
CA TYR A 139 17.22 -11.87 -9.68
C TYR A 139 15.86 -12.57 -9.81
N THR A 140 14.77 -11.80 -9.84
CA THR A 140 13.43 -12.29 -10.15
C THR A 140 12.92 -11.58 -11.40
N LYS A 141 12.37 -12.35 -12.35
CA LYS A 141 11.72 -11.82 -13.56
C LYS A 141 10.51 -10.95 -13.21
N GLY A 142 10.27 -9.87 -13.97
CA GLY A 142 9.16 -8.95 -13.73
C GLY A 142 7.79 -9.65 -13.67
N THR A 143 7.53 -10.59 -14.59
CA THR A 143 6.30 -11.41 -14.59
C THR A 143 6.16 -12.23 -13.30
N THR A 144 7.25 -12.89 -12.87
CA THR A 144 7.30 -13.63 -11.61
C THR A 144 7.13 -12.72 -10.40
N GLN A 145 7.73 -11.52 -10.36
CA GLN A 145 7.55 -10.57 -9.27
C GLN A 145 6.07 -10.18 -9.09
N MET A 146 5.35 -9.91 -10.19
CA MET A 146 3.93 -9.56 -10.13
C MET A 146 3.09 -10.67 -9.50
N LEU A 147 3.41 -11.92 -9.80
CA LEU A 147 2.71 -13.07 -9.25
C LEU A 147 3.07 -13.31 -7.79
N LEU A 148 4.36 -13.26 -7.43
CA LEU A 148 4.82 -13.49 -6.07
C LEU A 148 4.28 -12.44 -5.09
N LEU A 149 4.09 -11.18 -5.53
CA LEU A 149 3.44 -10.14 -4.73
C LEU A 149 1.97 -10.45 -4.41
N GLN A 150 1.28 -11.29 -5.19
CA GLN A 150 -0.07 -11.71 -4.84
C GLN A 150 -0.10 -12.62 -3.60
N GLY A 151 1.02 -13.27 -3.30
CA GLY A 151 1.23 -14.01 -2.06
C GLY A 151 1.00 -13.17 -0.79
N ALA A 152 1.13 -11.84 -0.87
CA ALA A 152 0.77 -10.95 0.22
C ALA A 152 -0.66 -11.15 0.71
N ILE A 153 -1.61 -11.51 -0.16
CA ILE A 153 -3.02 -11.58 0.22
C ILE A 153 -3.30 -12.74 1.19
N PRO A 154 -2.99 -14.01 0.87
CA PRO A 154 -3.18 -15.11 1.83
C PRO A 154 -2.34 -14.91 3.10
N ILE A 155 -1.13 -14.36 2.98
CA ILE A 155 -0.27 -14.10 4.15
C ILE A 155 -0.86 -13.02 5.06
N THR A 156 -1.45 -11.97 4.48
CA THR A 156 -2.18 -10.94 5.25
C THR A 156 -3.41 -11.52 5.93
N MET A 157 -4.18 -12.36 5.23
CA MET A 157 -5.33 -13.05 5.79
C MET A 157 -4.94 -13.89 7.02
N ILE A 158 -3.87 -14.67 6.92
CA ILE A 158 -3.34 -15.45 8.04
C ILE A 158 -2.88 -14.52 9.17
N SER A 159 -2.14 -13.46 8.85
CA SER A 159 -1.64 -12.48 9.83
C SER A 159 -2.78 -11.78 10.58
N SER A 160 -3.87 -11.44 9.89
CA SER A 160 -5.08 -10.85 10.48
C SER A 160 -5.85 -11.84 11.36
N VAL A 161 -5.91 -13.14 11.01
CA VAL A 161 -6.45 -14.16 11.94
C VAL A 161 -5.61 -14.20 13.21
N LEU A 162 -4.29 -14.23 13.09
CA LEU A 162 -3.39 -14.37 14.24
C LEU A 162 -3.41 -13.14 15.16
N LEU A 163 -3.41 -11.93 14.59
CA LEU A 163 -3.31 -10.68 15.35
C LEU A 163 -4.67 -10.08 15.74
N LEU A 164 -5.67 -10.09 14.85
CA LEU A 164 -6.99 -9.47 15.09
C LEU A 164 -8.07 -10.51 15.42
N ARG A 165 -7.77 -11.82 15.34
CA ARG A 165 -8.77 -12.90 15.49
C ARG A 165 -9.95 -12.74 14.52
N SER A 166 -9.66 -12.24 13.33
CA SER A 166 -10.66 -12.07 12.27
C SER A 166 -11.25 -13.41 11.84
N LYS A 167 -12.55 -13.42 11.55
CA LYS A 167 -13.24 -14.58 10.98
C LYS A 167 -13.38 -14.38 9.48
N TYR A 168 -13.04 -15.41 8.73
CA TYR A 168 -13.11 -15.39 7.28
C TYR A 168 -14.11 -16.42 6.76
N ASP A 169 -14.80 -16.07 5.69
CA ASP A 169 -15.76 -16.92 5.01
C ASP A 169 -15.05 -18.04 4.22
N TRP A 170 -15.76 -19.15 3.97
CA TRP A 170 -15.20 -20.28 3.22
C TRP A 170 -14.75 -19.89 1.81
N MET A 171 -15.45 -18.97 1.14
CA MET A 171 -15.03 -18.45 -0.17
C MET A 171 -13.71 -17.66 -0.11
N GLN A 172 -13.41 -17.05 1.05
CA GLN A 172 -12.15 -16.35 1.28
C GLN A 172 -10.98 -17.34 1.36
N CYS A 173 -11.19 -18.47 2.04
CA CYS A 173 -10.21 -19.56 2.11
C CYS A 173 -9.96 -20.19 0.73
N ILE A 174 -11.01 -20.43 -0.08
CA ILE A 174 -10.84 -20.96 -1.43
C ILE A 174 -9.99 -20.02 -2.30
N GLY A 175 -10.29 -18.71 -2.32
CA GLY A 175 -9.51 -17.78 -3.13
C GLY A 175 -8.06 -17.63 -2.64
N ALA A 176 -7.80 -17.75 -1.33
CA ALA A 176 -6.45 -17.81 -0.79
C ALA A 176 -5.70 -19.06 -1.28
N LEU A 177 -6.35 -20.23 -1.30
CA LEU A 177 -5.78 -21.47 -1.82
C LEU A 177 -5.46 -21.38 -3.32
N VAL A 178 -6.32 -20.74 -4.12
CA VAL A 178 -6.09 -20.51 -5.56
C VAL A 178 -4.86 -19.64 -5.80
N ILE A 179 -4.64 -18.60 -4.99
CA ILE A 179 -3.42 -17.76 -5.09
C ILE A 179 -2.18 -18.59 -4.75
N MET A 180 -2.25 -19.36 -3.67
CA MET A 180 -1.12 -20.21 -3.26
C MET A 180 -0.78 -21.28 -4.30
N SER A 181 -1.79 -21.87 -4.97
CA SER A 181 -1.55 -22.79 -6.07
C SER A 181 -1.00 -22.10 -7.31
N GLY A 182 -1.44 -20.89 -7.65
CA GLY A 182 -0.84 -20.08 -8.72
C GLY A 182 0.65 -19.80 -8.49
N VAL A 183 1.02 -19.40 -7.26
CA VAL A 183 2.43 -19.23 -6.86
C VAL A 183 3.20 -20.54 -6.96
N PHE A 184 2.63 -21.65 -6.48
CA PHE A 184 3.27 -22.96 -6.53
C PHE A 184 3.53 -23.42 -7.96
N VAL A 185 2.56 -23.24 -8.88
CA VAL A 185 2.71 -23.62 -10.29
C VAL A 185 3.89 -22.90 -10.93
N VAL A 186 4.07 -21.60 -10.66
CA VAL A 186 5.18 -20.82 -11.25
C VAL A 186 6.54 -21.14 -10.61
N LEU A 187 6.57 -21.51 -9.33
CA LEU A 187 7.81 -21.94 -8.69
C LEU A 187 8.16 -23.41 -8.97
N SER A 188 7.17 -24.26 -9.26
CA SER A 188 7.35 -25.70 -9.47
C SER A 188 8.40 -26.09 -10.52
N PRO A 189 8.45 -25.54 -11.75
CA PRO A 189 9.47 -25.93 -12.72
C PRO A 189 10.89 -25.63 -12.23
N LYS A 190 11.05 -24.66 -11.32
CA LYS A 190 12.34 -24.28 -10.73
C LYS A 190 12.79 -25.24 -9.61
N PHE A 191 11.85 -25.91 -8.93
CA PHE A 191 12.17 -26.95 -7.96
C PHE A 191 12.52 -28.29 -8.62
N PHE A 192 11.87 -28.61 -9.75
CA PHE A 192 12.05 -29.90 -10.44
C PHE A 192 13.12 -29.88 -11.55
N SER A 193 13.60 -28.70 -11.95
CA SER A 193 14.78 -28.58 -12.81
C SER A 193 16.05 -28.76 -11.97
N THR A 194 16.34 -30.00 -11.57
CA THR A 194 17.51 -30.39 -10.77
C THR A 194 18.84 -30.33 -11.55
N SER A 195 18.91 -29.58 -12.65
CA SER A 195 20.06 -29.58 -13.54
C SER A 195 20.54 -28.15 -13.79
N SER A 196 21.77 -27.92 -13.34
CA SER A 196 22.54 -26.68 -13.36
C SER A 196 22.12 -25.65 -12.31
N VAL A 197 23.10 -25.26 -11.49
CA VAL A 197 23.25 -23.90 -10.98
C VAL A 197 23.13 -22.99 -12.21
N SER A 198 21.90 -22.62 -12.57
CA SER A 198 21.65 -21.85 -13.77
C SER A 198 22.18 -20.46 -13.49
N ALA A 199 23.36 -20.18 -14.02
CA ALA A 199 23.97 -18.86 -14.02
C ALA A 199 23.07 -17.97 -14.88
N GLY A 200 22.05 -17.38 -14.25
CA GLY A 200 20.95 -16.71 -14.92
C GLY A 200 20.24 -15.70 -14.02
N THR A 201 19.45 -14.84 -14.64
CA THR A 201 18.73 -13.70 -14.05
C THR A 201 17.48 -14.07 -13.22
N ASP A 202 17.25 -15.37 -12.97
CA ASP A 202 16.04 -15.90 -12.31
C ASP A 202 16.36 -17.07 -11.38
N LEU A 203 16.83 -16.76 -10.17
CA LEU A 203 17.33 -17.74 -9.21
C LEU A 203 16.24 -18.13 -8.20
N LEU A 204 16.04 -19.44 -7.98
CA LEU A 204 15.01 -19.95 -7.05
C LEU A 204 15.12 -19.33 -5.65
N ILE A 205 16.34 -19.24 -5.10
CA ILE A 205 16.55 -18.70 -3.75
C ILE A 205 16.08 -17.24 -3.65
N PHE A 206 16.30 -16.42 -4.68
CA PHE A 206 15.87 -15.03 -4.72
C PHE A 206 14.36 -14.91 -4.89
N ASN A 207 13.74 -15.79 -5.67
CA ASN A 207 12.27 -15.88 -5.76
C ASN A 207 11.64 -16.24 -4.41
N VAL A 208 12.25 -17.18 -3.67
CA VAL A 208 11.78 -17.56 -2.33
C VAL A 208 11.96 -16.39 -1.35
N ILE A 209 13.10 -15.71 -1.36
CA ILE A 209 13.32 -14.51 -0.53
C ILE A 209 12.30 -13.42 -0.87
N PHE A 210 12.05 -13.17 -2.15
CA PHE A 210 11.05 -12.22 -2.62
C PHE A 210 9.64 -12.59 -2.15
N PHE A 211 9.27 -13.87 -2.22
CA PHE A 211 7.99 -14.36 -1.70
C PHE A 211 7.88 -14.22 -0.18
N LEU A 212 8.94 -14.55 0.56
CA LEU A 212 8.97 -14.43 2.02
C LEU A 212 8.92 -12.97 2.48
N ALA A 213 9.30 -12.00 1.64
CA ALA A 213 9.18 -10.57 1.92
C ALA A 213 7.72 -10.13 2.20
N ASN A 214 6.75 -10.88 1.68
CA ASN A 214 5.33 -10.66 1.94
C ASN A 214 4.96 -10.88 3.41
N ILE A 215 5.69 -11.71 4.17
CA ILE A 215 5.40 -11.98 5.59
C ILE A 215 5.57 -10.72 6.46
N PRO A 216 6.76 -10.09 6.53
CA PRO A 216 6.93 -8.84 7.27
C PRO A 216 6.06 -7.71 6.68
N GLN A 217 5.83 -7.69 5.35
CA GLN A 217 4.95 -6.70 4.73
C GLN A 217 3.51 -6.79 5.25
N SER A 218 2.97 -8.00 5.30
CA SER A 218 1.64 -8.29 5.81
C SER A 218 1.53 -7.98 7.31
N LEU A 219 2.52 -8.39 8.11
CA LEU A 219 2.57 -8.07 9.53
C LEU A 219 2.57 -6.56 9.78
N SER A 220 3.38 -5.80 9.03
CA SER A 220 3.41 -4.34 9.09
C SER A 220 2.05 -3.74 8.76
N SER A 221 1.41 -4.20 7.69
CA SER A 221 0.11 -3.69 7.22
C SER A 221 -0.99 -3.95 8.25
N VAL A 222 -1.04 -5.16 8.82
CA VAL A 222 -2.00 -5.53 9.86
C VAL A 222 -1.74 -4.77 11.16
N TYR A 223 -0.47 -4.56 11.54
CA TYR A 223 -0.12 -3.79 12.72
C TYR A 223 -0.51 -2.30 12.59
N LYS A 224 -0.30 -1.71 11.40
CA LYS A 224 -0.78 -0.36 11.07
C LYS A 224 -2.30 -0.27 11.18
N GLU A 225 -3.02 -1.28 10.69
CA GLU A 225 -4.49 -1.35 10.80
C GLU A 225 -4.95 -1.33 12.26
N VAL A 226 -4.30 -2.10 13.15
CA VAL A 226 -4.59 -2.06 14.59
C VAL A 226 -4.33 -0.67 15.17
N ALA A 227 -3.18 -0.07 14.84
CA ALA A 227 -2.85 1.28 15.32
C ALA A 227 -3.86 2.36 14.89
N PHE A 228 -4.36 2.29 13.65
CA PHE A 228 -5.39 3.22 13.16
C PHE A 228 -6.77 2.95 13.76
N LYS A 229 -7.07 1.71 14.17
CA LYS A 229 -8.32 1.37 14.86
C LYS A 229 -8.32 1.78 16.32
N ASP A 230 -7.18 1.62 16.99
CA ASP A 230 -7.02 1.97 18.41
C ASP A 230 -6.99 3.49 18.64
N THR A 231 -6.70 4.29 17.61
CA THR A 231 -6.60 5.75 17.69
C THR A 231 -7.38 6.39 16.54
N GLU A 232 -8.64 6.75 16.81
CA GLU A 232 -9.64 7.19 15.81
C GLU A 232 -9.18 8.41 14.97
N ASN A 233 -8.24 9.20 15.50
CA ASN A 233 -7.77 10.46 14.90
C ASN A 233 -6.27 10.46 14.52
N LEU A 234 -5.65 9.29 14.34
CA LEU A 234 -4.24 9.18 13.97
C LEU A 234 -4.01 9.61 12.51
N ASP A 235 -3.16 10.63 12.31
CA ASP A 235 -2.86 11.14 10.97
C ASP A 235 -1.95 10.18 10.17
N ILE A 236 -2.36 9.87 8.94
CA ILE A 236 -1.68 8.92 8.06
C ILE A 236 -0.33 9.48 7.59
N TYR A 237 -0.25 10.77 7.23
CA TYR A 237 0.97 11.37 6.70
C TYR A 237 2.03 11.55 7.78
N TYR A 238 1.62 11.93 9.00
CA TYR A 238 2.48 11.98 10.16
C TYR A 238 3.03 10.60 10.53
N THR A 239 2.17 9.58 10.51
CA THR A 239 2.58 8.18 10.74
C THR A 239 3.60 7.73 9.69
N GLN A 240 3.33 7.99 8.41
CA GLN A 240 4.24 7.65 7.31
C GLN A 240 5.58 8.41 7.38
N LEU A 241 5.58 9.66 7.84
CA LEU A 241 6.81 10.44 8.07
C LEU A 241 7.70 9.77 9.12
N TRP A 242 7.15 9.46 10.30
CA TRP A 242 7.94 8.81 11.37
C TRP A 242 8.37 7.40 11.00
N ILE A 243 7.51 6.63 10.32
CA ILE A 243 7.89 5.33 9.76
C ILE A 243 9.09 5.50 8.83
N ALA A 244 9.07 6.45 7.90
CA ALA A 244 10.18 6.69 6.97
C ALA A 244 11.48 7.09 7.68
N VAL A 245 11.39 7.90 8.75
CA VAL A 245 12.55 8.27 9.59
C VAL A 245 13.13 7.02 10.29
N TYR A 246 12.29 6.21 10.93
CA TYR A 246 12.75 4.96 11.53
C TYR A 246 13.22 3.96 10.48
N GLN A 247 12.65 3.95 9.28
CA GLN A 247 13.06 3.07 8.18
C GLN A 247 14.46 3.42 7.68
N LEU A 248 14.80 4.71 7.63
CA LEU A 248 16.15 5.18 7.35
C LEU A 248 17.13 4.66 8.43
N LEU A 249 16.81 4.91 9.71
CA LEU A 249 17.67 4.50 10.84
C LEU A 249 17.82 2.98 10.92
N MET A 250 16.71 2.25 10.93
CA MET A 250 16.68 0.79 10.98
C MET A 250 17.24 0.16 9.70
N GLY A 251 17.19 0.84 8.57
CA GLY A 251 17.89 0.43 7.35
C GLY A 251 19.39 0.24 7.57
N PHE A 252 20.01 1.09 8.39
CA PHE A 252 21.40 0.89 8.82
C PHE A 252 21.53 -0.18 9.92
N VAL A 253 20.54 -0.37 10.79
CA VAL A 253 20.59 -1.43 11.80
C VAL A 253 20.50 -2.83 11.17
N VAL A 254 19.71 -2.98 10.11
CA VAL A 254 19.47 -4.24 9.39
C VAL A 254 20.64 -4.60 8.45
N LEU A 255 21.71 -3.79 8.41
CA LEU A 255 22.93 -4.03 7.63
C LEU A 255 23.54 -5.44 7.72
N PRO A 256 23.61 -6.09 8.91
CA PRO A 256 24.17 -7.43 9.00
C PRO A 256 23.43 -8.46 8.13
N ILE A 257 22.15 -8.22 7.82
CA ILE A 257 21.39 -9.09 6.90
C ILE A 257 22.02 -9.08 5.50
N ASN A 258 22.58 -7.97 5.05
CA ASN A 258 23.24 -7.86 3.74
C ASN A 258 24.54 -8.65 3.65
N ALA A 259 25.15 -8.97 4.79
CA ALA A 259 26.36 -9.80 4.86
C ALA A 259 26.05 -11.30 4.94
N LEU A 260 24.77 -11.70 4.95
CA LEU A 260 24.42 -13.11 5.04
C LEU A 260 24.84 -13.85 3.75
N PRO A 261 25.52 -15.00 3.88
CA PRO A 261 25.97 -15.79 2.72
C PRO A 261 24.79 -16.34 1.89
N LEU A 262 23.59 -16.36 2.46
CA LEU A 262 22.34 -16.73 1.79
C LEU A 262 22.03 -15.82 0.58
N LEU A 263 22.53 -14.58 0.58
CA LEU A 263 22.34 -13.61 -0.51
C LEU A 263 23.31 -13.84 -1.68
N GLY A 264 24.21 -14.83 -1.57
CA GLY A 264 25.12 -15.25 -2.63
C GLY A 264 25.86 -14.08 -3.29
N PRO A 265 25.68 -13.83 -4.60
CA PRO A 265 26.41 -12.80 -5.36
C PRO A 265 26.13 -11.35 -4.90
N VAL A 266 25.08 -11.13 -4.12
CA VAL A 266 24.70 -9.79 -3.61
C VAL A 266 25.16 -9.57 -2.17
N SER A 267 25.71 -10.61 -1.53
CA SER A 267 26.27 -10.47 -0.20
C SER A 267 27.40 -9.44 -0.22
N LEU A 268 27.38 -8.56 0.76
CA LEU A 268 28.38 -7.51 0.89
C LEU A 268 28.95 -7.52 2.31
N PRO A 269 30.29 -7.66 2.47
CA PRO A 269 30.92 -7.52 3.77
C PRO A 269 30.62 -6.15 4.37
N LEU A 270 30.42 -6.09 5.69
CA LEU A 270 30.09 -4.84 6.38
C LEU A 270 31.13 -3.73 6.17
N GLY A 271 32.41 -4.09 6.01
CA GLY A 271 33.49 -3.14 5.73
C GLY A 271 33.43 -2.49 4.34
N GLU A 272 32.76 -3.12 3.38
CA GLU A 272 32.63 -2.61 2.00
C GLU A 272 31.36 -1.79 1.79
N LEU A 273 30.53 -1.64 2.83
CA LEU A 273 29.27 -0.93 2.73
C LEU A 273 29.43 0.53 2.33
N GLY A 274 30.40 1.23 2.91
CA GLY A 274 30.68 2.61 2.54
C GLY A 274 31.09 2.73 1.07
N ALA A 275 31.85 1.76 0.57
CA ALA A 275 32.22 1.66 -0.84
C ALA A 275 31.01 1.36 -1.73
N ALA A 276 30.08 0.49 -1.30
CA ALA A 276 28.86 0.21 -2.04
C ALA A 276 27.85 1.36 -2.04
N LEU A 277 27.74 2.13 -0.95
CA LEU A 277 26.95 3.36 -0.93
C LEU A 277 27.55 4.42 -1.87
N LYS A 278 28.88 4.58 -1.85
CA LYS A 278 29.59 5.49 -2.75
C LYS A 278 29.47 5.04 -4.21
N GLY A 279 29.62 3.74 -4.48
CA GLY A 279 29.43 3.14 -5.80
C GLY A 279 28.00 3.32 -6.31
N GLY A 280 27.01 3.11 -5.43
CA GLY A 280 25.60 3.39 -5.74
C GLY A 280 25.35 4.86 -6.04
N LEU A 281 25.94 5.78 -5.27
CA LEU A 281 25.84 7.22 -5.53
C LEU A 281 26.49 7.61 -6.87
N ASN A 282 27.70 7.11 -7.14
CA ASN A 282 28.38 7.30 -8.42
C ASN A 282 27.50 6.79 -9.56
N CYS A 283 26.95 5.60 -9.43
CA CYS A 283 26.08 4.99 -10.42
C CYS A 283 24.79 5.80 -10.62
N PHE A 284 24.18 6.30 -9.54
CA PHE A 284 23.04 7.21 -9.62
C PHE A 284 23.39 8.49 -10.41
N LEU A 285 24.61 9.01 -10.26
CA LEU A 285 25.13 10.14 -11.03
C LEU A 285 25.62 9.77 -12.44
N GLY A 286 25.50 8.51 -12.85
CA GLY A 286 25.88 8.03 -14.18
C GLY A 286 27.34 7.61 -14.33
N VAL A 287 28.05 7.37 -13.22
CA VAL A 287 29.46 6.97 -13.21
C VAL A 287 29.59 5.50 -12.81
N ASP A 288 30.16 4.70 -13.71
CA ASP A 288 30.41 3.28 -13.47
C ASP A 288 31.54 3.09 -12.45
N SER A 289 31.29 2.27 -11.42
CA SER A 289 32.31 1.98 -10.37
C SER A 289 32.87 0.57 -10.50
N LEU A 290 32.06 -0.40 -10.93
CA LEU A 290 32.45 -1.79 -11.15
C LEU A 290 32.60 -2.11 -12.65
N VAL A 291 33.80 -1.85 -13.18
CA VAL A 291 34.15 -2.11 -14.60
C VAL A 291 35.19 -3.23 -14.77
N THR A 292 35.90 -3.61 -13.70
CA THR A 292 36.91 -4.68 -13.70
C THR A 292 36.42 -5.87 -12.88
N ASN A 293 36.78 -7.10 -13.27
CA ASN A 293 36.35 -8.35 -12.61
C ASN A 293 34.81 -8.50 -12.53
N CYS A 294 34.12 -8.13 -13.60
CA CYS A 294 32.69 -8.25 -13.76
C CYS A 294 32.34 -8.91 -15.10
N TYR A 295 31.10 -9.39 -15.27
CA TYR A 295 30.62 -9.95 -16.53
C TYR A 295 29.59 -9.01 -17.20
N THR A 296 29.56 -8.98 -18.54
CA THR A 296 28.68 -8.08 -19.30
C THR A 296 27.45 -8.78 -19.87
N THR A 297 27.60 -10.01 -20.38
CA THR A 297 26.53 -10.70 -21.13
C THR A 297 26.19 -12.07 -20.55
N THR A 298 27.19 -12.88 -20.21
CA THR A 298 27.00 -14.21 -19.64
C THR A 298 27.36 -14.22 -18.16
N PRO A 299 26.43 -14.63 -17.26
CA PRO A 299 26.74 -14.73 -15.85
C PRO A 299 27.86 -15.73 -15.60
N ILE A 300 28.95 -15.26 -14.97
CA ILE A 300 30.08 -16.11 -14.58
C ILE A 300 29.97 -16.36 -13.07
N PRO A 301 29.99 -17.63 -12.59
CA PRO A 301 29.94 -17.94 -11.17
C PRO A 301 31.03 -17.19 -10.38
N GLY A 302 30.61 -16.46 -9.34
CA GLY A 302 31.51 -15.69 -8.48
C GLY A 302 31.83 -14.26 -8.94
N LEU A 303 31.39 -13.86 -10.15
CA LEU A 303 31.49 -12.47 -10.62
C LEU A 303 30.13 -11.78 -10.53
N LYS A 304 30.17 -10.46 -10.34
CA LYS A 304 29.01 -9.55 -10.39
C LYS A 304 28.81 -8.99 -11.81
N PRO A 305 27.59 -8.57 -12.20
CA PRO A 305 27.38 -7.89 -13.47
C PRO A 305 28.15 -6.56 -13.49
N CYS A 306 28.69 -6.18 -14.64
CA CYS A 306 29.35 -4.88 -14.80
C CYS A 306 28.33 -3.74 -14.66
N ASP A 307 28.79 -2.62 -14.12
CA ASP A 307 27.97 -1.42 -14.01
C ASP A 307 27.75 -0.79 -15.40
N SER A 308 26.49 -0.46 -15.70
CA SER A 308 26.09 0.37 -16.84
C SER A 308 25.12 1.42 -16.31
N CYS A 309 25.70 2.45 -15.70
CA CYS A 309 24.98 3.42 -14.89
C CYS A 309 24.41 4.59 -15.71
N ALA A 310 24.66 4.62 -17.02
CA ALA A 310 24.12 5.63 -17.93
C ALA A 310 22.58 5.67 -17.85
N GLY A 311 22.03 6.77 -17.33
CA GLY A 311 20.59 6.94 -17.14
C GLY A 311 19.98 6.23 -15.92
N ALA A 312 20.79 5.70 -14.99
CA ALA A 312 20.28 5.03 -13.79
C ALA A 312 19.39 5.93 -12.92
N SER A 313 19.76 7.21 -12.74
CA SER A 313 18.94 8.19 -12.01
C SER A 313 17.56 8.39 -12.63
N TYR A 314 17.44 8.34 -13.96
CA TYR A 314 16.15 8.44 -14.63
C TYR A 314 15.21 7.30 -14.21
N PHE A 315 15.69 6.05 -14.19
CA PHE A 315 14.87 4.90 -13.76
C PHE A 315 14.51 4.96 -12.27
N VAL A 316 15.44 5.38 -11.42
CA VAL A 316 15.21 5.53 -9.98
C VAL A 316 14.15 6.61 -9.71
N LEU A 317 14.29 7.80 -10.31
CA LEU A 317 13.35 8.90 -10.15
C LEU A 317 11.98 8.56 -10.76
N GLN A 318 11.95 7.85 -11.89
CA GLN A 318 10.71 7.38 -12.50
C GLN A 318 9.98 6.38 -11.58
N TYR A 319 10.70 5.45 -10.95
CA TYR A 319 10.13 4.55 -9.94
C TYR A 319 9.54 5.34 -8.76
N MET A 320 10.29 6.27 -8.18
CA MET A 320 9.82 7.09 -7.06
C MET A 320 8.57 7.90 -7.41
N PHE A 321 8.55 8.50 -8.61
CA PHE A 321 7.39 9.21 -9.11
C PHE A 321 6.16 8.31 -9.16
N PHE A 322 6.25 7.15 -9.82
CA PHE A 322 5.12 6.23 -9.91
C PHE A 322 4.73 5.63 -8.56
N ASN A 323 5.69 5.37 -7.67
CA ASN A 323 5.42 4.85 -6.34
C ASN A 323 4.66 5.87 -5.48
N PHE A 324 5.07 7.13 -5.51
CA PHE A 324 4.34 8.20 -4.82
C PHE A 324 2.90 8.34 -5.35
N HIS A 325 2.73 8.40 -6.67
CA HIS A 325 1.41 8.50 -7.30
C HIS A 325 0.54 7.27 -7.03
N TYR A 326 1.12 6.09 -7.05
CA TYR A 326 0.43 4.85 -6.69
C TYR A 326 -0.14 4.93 -5.26
N ASN A 327 0.69 5.30 -4.28
CA ASN A 327 0.25 5.44 -2.89
C ASN A 327 -0.80 6.55 -2.73
N LEU A 328 -0.62 7.69 -3.39
CA LEU A 328 -1.56 8.81 -3.35
C LEU A 328 -2.93 8.44 -3.94
N PHE A 329 -2.96 7.92 -5.17
CA PHE A 329 -4.21 7.56 -5.83
C PHE A 329 -4.90 6.38 -5.16
N ALA A 330 -4.16 5.46 -4.54
CA ALA A 330 -4.77 4.38 -3.76
C ALA A 330 -5.58 4.94 -2.58
N ILE A 331 -5.02 5.89 -1.83
CA ILE A 331 -5.71 6.53 -0.71
C ILE A 331 -6.92 7.34 -1.21
N LEU A 332 -6.76 8.14 -2.27
CA LEU A 332 -7.86 8.94 -2.84
C LEU A 332 -9.01 8.05 -3.34
N LEU A 333 -8.69 6.92 -3.97
CA LEU A 333 -9.69 5.97 -4.44
C LEU A 333 -10.45 5.30 -3.30
N ILE A 334 -9.78 4.99 -2.19
CA ILE A 334 -10.44 4.46 -0.98
C ILE A 334 -11.35 5.52 -0.35
N LYS A 335 -10.88 6.77 -0.28
CA LYS A 335 -11.60 7.87 0.38
C LYS A 335 -12.88 8.28 -0.35
N GLU A 336 -12.81 8.40 -1.67
CA GLU A 336 -13.94 8.86 -2.51
C GLU A 336 -14.73 7.71 -3.16
N GLY A 337 -14.14 6.51 -3.19
CA GLY A 337 -14.70 5.32 -3.83
C GLY A 337 -15.06 4.23 -2.83
N SER A 338 -14.75 2.99 -3.19
CA SER A 338 -14.95 1.82 -2.34
C SER A 338 -13.71 0.92 -2.34
N ALA A 339 -13.58 0.11 -1.31
CA ALA A 339 -12.55 -0.93 -1.26
C ALA A 339 -12.73 -1.95 -2.41
N ALA A 340 -13.97 -2.20 -2.84
CA ALA A 340 -14.26 -3.06 -3.98
C ALA A 340 -13.65 -2.51 -5.29
N LEU A 341 -13.75 -1.19 -5.53
CA LEU A 341 -13.18 -0.56 -6.72
C LEU A 341 -11.65 -0.65 -6.73
N LEU A 342 -11.00 -0.43 -5.58
CA LEU A 342 -9.56 -0.59 -5.43
C LEU A 342 -9.11 -2.01 -5.85
N ILE A 343 -9.86 -3.02 -5.45
CA ILE A 343 -9.50 -4.42 -5.71
C ILE A 343 -9.67 -4.78 -7.17
N ILE A 344 -10.69 -4.26 -7.85
CA ILE A 344 -10.83 -4.42 -9.29
C ILE A 344 -9.58 -3.86 -9.99
N ILE A 345 -9.13 -2.67 -9.59
CA ILE A 345 -7.92 -2.03 -10.15
C ILE A 345 -6.66 -2.84 -9.84
N MET A 346 -6.49 -3.32 -8.60
CA MET A 346 -5.34 -4.17 -8.24
C MET A 346 -5.36 -5.53 -8.95
N THR A 347 -6.55 -6.06 -9.25
CA THR A 347 -6.70 -7.31 -10.02
C THR A 347 -6.33 -7.08 -11.48
N LEU A 348 -6.75 -5.96 -12.08
CA LEU A 348 -6.44 -5.59 -13.45
C LEU A 348 -4.97 -5.23 -13.66
N ARG A 349 -4.29 -4.77 -12.61
CA ARG A 349 -2.84 -4.51 -12.60
C ARG A 349 -2.03 -5.77 -12.98
N LEU A 350 -2.43 -6.95 -12.52
CA LEU A 350 -1.67 -8.19 -12.79
C LEU A 350 -1.56 -8.50 -14.30
N PRO A 351 -2.65 -8.67 -15.06
CA PRO A 351 -2.55 -8.96 -16.48
C PRO A 351 -1.89 -7.82 -17.24
N LEU A 352 -2.22 -6.55 -16.95
CA LEU A 352 -1.60 -5.41 -17.62
C LEU A 352 -0.09 -5.31 -17.36
N GLY A 353 0.35 -5.58 -16.13
CA GLY A 353 1.77 -5.63 -15.78
C GLY A 353 2.50 -6.72 -16.57
N ASN A 354 1.93 -7.93 -16.64
CA ASN A 354 2.52 -9.02 -17.41
C ASN A 354 2.59 -8.70 -18.91
N PHE A 355 1.52 -8.15 -19.50
CA PHE A 355 1.55 -7.69 -20.89
C PHE A 355 2.63 -6.62 -21.11
N ALA A 356 2.76 -5.67 -20.19
CA ALA A 356 3.77 -4.63 -20.28
C ALA A 356 5.21 -5.19 -20.21
N PHE A 357 5.45 -6.23 -19.41
CA PHE A 357 6.75 -6.91 -19.35
C PHE A 357 7.14 -7.64 -20.65
N TYR A 358 6.16 -8.04 -21.47
CA TYR A 358 6.40 -8.66 -22.77
C TYR A 358 6.60 -7.64 -23.91
N MET A 359 6.19 -6.37 -23.72
CA MET A 359 6.23 -5.38 -24.79
C MET A 359 7.61 -4.69 -24.87
N PRO A 360 8.34 -4.81 -26.01
CA PRO A 360 9.64 -4.18 -26.19
C PRO A 360 9.57 -2.65 -26.21
N PHE A 361 8.43 -2.07 -26.60
CA PHE A 361 8.23 -0.62 -26.51
C PHE A 361 8.28 -0.11 -25.06
N ILE A 362 7.81 -0.90 -24.09
CA ILE A 362 7.74 -0.50 -22.68
C ILE A 362 9.00 -0.90 -21.93
N MET A 363 9.47 -2.14 -22.09
CA MET A 363 10.65 -2.64 -21.37
C MET A 363 11.98 -2.33 -22.06
N GLY A 364 11.99 -2.00 -23.35
CA GLY A 364 13.23 -1.84 -24.11
C GLY A 364 13.96 -3.17 -24.26
N GLU A 365 15.27 -3.15 -24.01
CA GLU A 365 16.14 -4.34 -24.05
C GLU A 365 15.82 -5.36 -22.94
N ASP A 366 15.14 -4.94 -21.87
CA ASP A 366 14.74 -5.78 -20.74
C ASP A 366 13.42 -6.54 -20.99
N ALA A 367 12.89 -6.54 -22.22
CA ALA A 367 11.65 -7.21 -22.55
C ALA A 367 11.77 -8.73 -22.38
N GLN A 368 10.76 -9.33 -21.72
CA GLN A 368 10.83 -10.74 -21.35
C GLN A 368 10.25 -11.62 -22.48
N PRO A 369 10.88 -12.76 -22.82
CA PRO A 369 10.31 -13.67 -23.79
C PRO A 369 9.05 -14.34 -23.22
N PHE A 370 8.10 -14.63 -24.10
CA PHE A 370 6.85 -15.28 -23.74
C PHE A 370 7.10 -16.70 -23.24
N ASN A 371 6.73 -16.99 -21.98
CA ASN A 371 6.85 -18.30 -21.37
C ASN A 371 5.46 -18.89 -21.08
N PRO A 372 5.10 -20.09 -21.61
CA PRO A 372 3.81 -20.72 -21.37
C PRO A 372 3.47 -20.94 -19.88
N HIS A 373 4.48 -21.13 -19.03
CA HIS A 373 4.30 -21.31 -17.58
C HIS A 373 3.87 -20.02 -16.87
N ASP A 374 4.33 -18.86 -17.35
CA ASP A 374 3.90 -17.57 -16.82
C ASP A 374 2.44 -17.29 -17.21
N VAL A 375 2.01 -17.77 -18.38
CA VAL A 375 0.63 -17.66 -18.86
C VAL A 375 -0.32 -18.58 -18.10
N SER A 376 0.09 -19.81 -17.78
CA SER A 376 -0.75 -20.70 -16.96
C SER A 376 -0.93 -20.13 -15.55
N GLY A 377 0.15 -19.60 -14.95
CA GLY A 377 0.08 -18.85 -13.68
C GLY A 377 -0.80 -17.61 -13.77
N LEU A 378 -0.71 -16.85 -14.88
CA LEU A 378 -1.57 -15.71 -15.16
C LEU A 378 -3.04 -16.11 -15.29
N LEU A 379 -3.35 -17.18 -16.01
CA LEU A 379 -4.72 -17.65 -16.21
C LEU A 379 -5.34 -18.10 -14.89
N VAL A 380 -4.62 -18.91 -14.09
CA VAL A 380 -5.05 -19.32 -12.74
C VAL A 380 -5.28 -18.10 -11.85
N SER A 381 -4.41 -17.10 -11.93
CA SER A 381 -4.52 -15.86 -11.15
C SER A 381 -5.54 -14.88 -11.72
N SER A 382 -5.91 -15.00 -13.00
CA SER A 382 -6.95 -14.20 -13.65
C SER A 382 -8.34 -14.80 -13.48
N PHE A 383 -8.47 -15.99 -12.88
CA PHE A 383 -9.74 -16.48 -12.32
C PHE A 383 -10.12 -15.77 -11.00
N LEU A 384 -9.23 -14.91 -10.46
CA LEU A 384 -9.51 -14.06 -9.28
C LEU A 384 -10.80 -13.22 -9.38
N PRO A 385 -11.17 -12.55 -10.49
CA PRO A 385 -12.34 -11.68 -10.51
C PRO A 385 -13.63 -12.42 -10.14
N ILE A 386 -13.75 -13.68 -10.54
CA ILE A 386 -14.97 -14.49 -10.33
C ILE A 386 -15.08 -14.92 -8.86
N THR A 387 -13.96 -15.18 -8.18
CA THR A 387 -13.96 -15.56 -6.76
C THR A 387 -13.89 -14.35 -5.81
N ARG A 388 -13.25 -13.25 -6.23
CA ARG A 388 -13.14 -11.98 -5.50
C ARG A 388 -14.46 -11.21 -5.42
N PHE A 389 -15.31 -11.31 -6.45
CA PHE A 389 -16.65 -10.71 -6.46
C PHE A 389 -17.52 -11.25 -5.31
N THR A 390 -17.34 -12.52 -4.94
CA THR A 390 -18.03 -13.16 -3.80
C THR A 390 -17.38 -12.81 -2.45
N GLN A 391 -16.06 -12.54 -2.41
CA GLN A 391 -15.30 -12.34 -1.17
C GLN A 391 -15.52 -10.99 -0.48
N GLN A 392 -15.87 -9.92 -1.19
CA GLN A 392 -15.92 -8.56 -0.61
C GLN A 392 -17.30 -8.11 -0.13
N LEU A 393 -18.39 -8.66 -0.68
CA LEU A 393 -19.76 -8.41 -0.17
C LEU A 393 -19.87 -8.81 1.31
N THR A 394 -19.12 -9.83 1.74
CA THR A 394 -19.05 -10.28 3.13
C THR A 394 -18.14 -9.42 4.02
N ILE A 395 -17.14 -8.75 3.43
CA ILE A 395 -16.25 -7.81 4.15
C ILE A 395 -17.01 -6.50 4.39
N GLU A 396 -17.67 -5.91 3.38
CA GLU A 396 -18.45 -4.67 3.57
C GLU A 396 -19.63 -4.84 4.54
N ALA A 397 -20.28 -6.01 4.56
CA ALA A 397 -21.33 -6.31 5.55
C ALA A 397 -20.84 -6.35 7.01
N ASN A 398 -19.54 -6.59 7.23
CA ASN A 398 -18.92 -6.66 8.57
C ASN A 398 -18.05 -5.44 8.92
N PHE A 399 -17.54 -4.69 7.94
CA PHE A 399 -16.57 -3.60 8.14
C PHE A 399 -17.21 -2.21 8.26
N PHE A 400 -18.42 -1.99 7.76
CA PHE A 400 -19.16 -0.74 7.96
C PHE A 400 -20.61 -1.02 8.35
N PRO A 401 -20.94 -1.26 9.64
CA PRO A 401 -22.31 -1.09 10.08
C PRO A 401 -22.70 0.36 9.80
N ASN A 402 -23.61 0.51 8.84
CA ASN A 402 -24.14 1.77 8.32
C ASN A 402 -24.30 2.85 9.41
N LYS A 403 -23.41 3.85 9.44
CA LYS A 403 -23.48 4.98 10.41
C LYS A 403 -24.54 6.02 10.05
N ASN A 404 -25.37 5.80 9.01
CA ASN A 404 -26.45 6.71 8.61
C ASN A 404 -27.80 5.99 8.38
N ARG A 405 -28.24 5.20 9.37
CA ARG A 405 -29.65 4.76 9.44
C ARG A 405 -30.32 5.04 10.78
N SER A 406 -29.89 6.11 11.48
CA SER A 406 -30.63 6.70 12.59
C SER A 406 -31.24 8.02 12.13
N GLY A 407 -32.43 7.97 11.54
CA GLY A 407 -33.16 9.15 11.11
C GLY A 407 -34.19 8.79 10.05
N TYR A 408 -35.45 8.71 10.47
CA TYR A 408 -36.66 8.53 9.64
C TYR A 408 -36.92 7.12 9.08
N THR A 409 -37.46 6.26 9.95
CA THR A 409 -38.79 5.65 9.72
C THR A 409 -39.33 5.14 11.05
N ALA A 410 -39.96 6.04 11.80
CA ALA A 410 -40.94 5.62 12.78
C ALA A 410 -42.24 5.21 12.04
N ARG A 411 -42.83 4.11 12.50
CA ARG A 411 -44.27 3.81 12.47
C ARG A 411 -44.88 3.16 11.21
N ALA A 412 -44.95 1.83 11.25
CA ALA A 412 -46.17 1.01 11.08
C ALA A 412 -45.79 -0.37 11.66
N GLY A 413 -46.30 -0.86 12.79
CA GLY A 413 -47.68 -0.88 13.22
C GLY A 413 -48.43 -1.97 12.46
N TYR A 414 -48.40 -3.22 12.95
CA TYR A 414 -49.57 -3.98 13.40
C TYR A 414 -49.25 -5.47 13.62
N LEU A 415 -49.80 -5.97 14.72
CA LEU A 415 -49.97 -7.37 15.10
C LEU A 415 -50.63 -8.18 13.96
N GLN A 416 -50.24 -9.46 13.78
CA GLN A 416 -51.17 -10.58 13.95
C GLN A 416 -50.46 -11.95 13.92
N ASN A 417 -50.81 -12.78 14.91
CA ASN A 417 -50.65 -14.24 14.95
C ASN A 417 -51.26 -14.90 13.70
N THR A 418 -50.71 -16.04 13.26
CA THR A 418 -51.29 -17.41 13.35
C THR A 418 -50.58 -18.38 12.38
N GLU A 419 -50.22 -19.56 12.92
CA GLU A 419 -50.34 -20.95 12.41
C GLU A 419 -50.22 -21.21 10.89
N VAL A 420 -49.44 -22.18 10.43
CA VAL A 420 -49.81 -23.60 10.10
C VAL A 420 -48.67 -24.04 9.15
N SER A 421 -47.98 -25.20 9.16
CA SER A 421 -48.11 -26.55 9.72
C SER A 421 -46.75 -27.06 10.19
#